data_AF-E0XP77-F1
#
_entry.id   AF-E0XP77-F1
#
_cell.length_a   1.000
_cell.length_b   1.000
_cell.length_c   1.000
_cell.angle_alpha   90.00
_cell.angle_beta   90.00
_cell.angle_gamma   90.00
#
_symmetry.space_group_name_H-M   'P 1'
#
loop_
_entity.id
_entity.type
_entity.pdbx_description
1 polymer ?
#
loop_
_entity_poly.entity_id
_entity_poly.type
_entity_poly.pdbx_seq_one_letter_code
_entity_poly.pdbx_strand_id
1 'polypeptide(L)'
;MAKESASKMVDNIKWFAALAVFSAAVIGNSYFVEFAFLYRVLGVVFLFIIGLGILSVTSFGSNAIKLMKESRTEIRRVVWPTRIETTQTFLVVFASIVVLCLFFWALESLLTFLTKLVLG
;
A
#
# COMPACT_ATOMS: atom_id res chain seq x y z
N MET A 1 -18.08 -22.27 22.18
CA MET A 1 -16.74 -22.24 22.83
C MET A 1 -15.78 -23.29 22.28
N ALA A 2 -15.82 -24.57 22.67
CA ALA A 2 -14.74 -25.55 22.37
C ALA A 2 -14.21 -25.55 20.92
N LYS A 3 -15.10 -25.52 19.91
CA LYS A 3 -14.75 -25.55 18.48
C LYS A 3 -13.89 -24.35 18.01
N GLU A 4 -13.95 -23.22 18.70
CA GLU A 4 -13.22 -21.99 18.36
C GLU A 4 -11.79 -21.97 18.94
N SER A 5 -11.61 -22.59 20.11
CA SER A 5 -10.28 -22.77 20.73
C SER A 5 -9.40 -23.66 19.87
N ALA A 6 -9.96 -24.78 19.39
CA ALA A 6 -9.26 -25.72 18.50
C ALA A 6 -8.76 -25.04 17.19
N SER A 7 -9.57 -24.20 16.55
CA SER A 7 -9.14 -23.47 15.35
C SER A 7 -8.00 -22.48 15.63
N LYS A 8 -8.06 -21.74 16.75
CA LYS A 8 -7.00 -20.79 17.14
C LYS A 8 -5.68 -21.51 17.44
N MET A 9 -5.73 -22.68 18.09
CA MET A 9 -4.54 -23.50 18.33
C MET A 9 -3.91 -24.01 17.02
N VAL A 10 -4.73 -24.49 16.07
CA VAL A 10 -4.25 -24.96 14.75
C VAL A 10 -3.62 -23.84 13.93
N ASP A 11 -4.20 -22.63 13.91
CA ASP A 11 -3.61 -21.51 13.18
C ASP A 11 -2.32 -20.97 13.84
N ASN A 12 -2.21 -20.99 15.17
CA ASN A 12 -0.96 -20.69 15.85
C ASN A 12 0.15 -21.68 15.48
N ILE A 13 -0.17 -22.99 15.39
CA ILE A 13 0.78 -24.02 14.96
C ILE A 13 1.25 -23.77 13.51
N LYS A 14 0.35 -23.39 12.60
CA LYS A 14 0.73 -23.00 11.22
C LYS A 14 1.64 -21.76 11.19
N TRP A 15 1.40 -20.76 12.05
CA TRP A 15 2.26 -19.58 12.18
C TRP A 15 3.67 -19.96 12.63
N PHE A 16 3.82 -20.79 13.66
CA PHE A 16 5.14 -21.29 14.09
C PHE A 16 5.82 -22.13 13.01
N ALA A 17 5.08 -22.99 12.29
CA ALA A 17 5.61 -23.77 11.18
C ALA A 17 6.11 -22.88 10.03
N ALA A 18 5.35 -21.85 9.64
CA ALA A 18 5.78 -20.89 8.62
C ALA A 18 7.03 -20.12 9.07
N LEU A 19 7.04 -19.61 10.32
CA LEU A 19 8.19 -18.90 10.89
C LEU A 19 9.46 -19.78 10.90
N ALA A 20 9.33 -21.06 11.23
CA ALA A 20 10.42 -22.03 11.19
C ALA A 20 10.97 -22.22 9.76
N VAL A 21 10.10 -22.31 8.73
CA VAL A 21 10.52 -22.42 7.33
C VAL A 21 11.25 -21.17 6.83
N PHE A 22 10.76 -19.97 7.17
CA PHE A 22 11.49 -18.73 6.82
C PHE A 22 12.82 -18.60 7.56
N SER A 23 12.87 -18.99 8.83
CA SER A 23 14.13 -19.01 9.61
C SER A 23 15.13 -20.01 8.99
N ALA A 24 14.67 -21.20 8.61
CA ALA A 24 15.49 -22.20 7.93
C ALA A 24 16.00 -21.72 6.55
N ALA A 25 15.23 -20.92 5.81
CA ALA A 25 15.68 -20.31 4.56
C ALA A 25 16.80 -19.29 4.77
N VAL A 26 16.67 -18.41 5.78
CA VAL A 26 17.72 -17.43 6.14
C VAL A 26 18.99 -18.13 6.65
N ILE A 27 18.83 -19.07 7.58
CA ILE A 27 19.93 -19.81 8.18
C ILE A 27 20.64 -20.67 7.13
N GLY A 28 19.90 -21.38 6.28
CA GLY A 28 20.46 -22.17 5.17
C GLY A 28 21.29 -21.31 4.22
N ASN A 29 20.80 -20.12 3.84
CA ASN A 29 21.56 -19.19 3.00
C ASN A 29 22.87 -18.71 3.66
N SER A 30 22.88 -18.55 5.00
CA SER A 30 24.08 -18.14 5.75
C SER A 30 25.11 -19.26 5.98
N TYR A 31 24.70 -20.54 5.93
CA TYR A 31 25.62 -21.67 6.04
C TYR A 31 26.15 -22.16 4.68
N PHE A 32 25.34 -22.18 3.62
CA PHE A 32 25.74 -22.68 2.29
C PHE A 32 26.59 -21.67 1.47
N VAL A 33 27.48 -20.93 2.13
CA VAL A 33 28.27 -19.82 1.53
C VAL A 33 29.31 -20.29 0.51
N GLU A 34 29.71 -21.56 0.55
CA GLU A 34 30.75 -22.13 -0.33
C GLU A 34 30.22 -22.59 -1.71
N PHE A 35 28.90 -22.76 -1.87
CA PHE A 35 28.29 -23.23 -3.12
C PHE A 35 28.12 -22.11 -4.16
N ALA A 36 27.99 -22.47 -5.43
CA ALA A 36 27.70 -21.53 -6.51
C ALA A 36 26.38 -20.76 -6.26
N PHE A 37 26.40 -19.44 -6.50
CA PHE A 37 25.33 -18.49 -6.15
C PHE A 37 23.93 -18.92 -6.62
N LEU A 38 23.82 -19.46 -7.84
CA LEU A 38 22.55 -19.89 -8.43
C LEU A 38 21.83 -20.95 -7.57
N TYR A 39 22.55 -21.92 -7.00
CA TYR A 39 21.97 -22.98 -6.19
C TYR A 39 21.45 -22.47 -4.82
N ARG A 40 22.15 -21.49 -4.22
CA ARG A 40 21.65 -20.80 -3.01
C ARG A 40 20.33 -20.09 -3.29
N VAL A 41 20.27 -19.31 -4.37
CA VAL A 41 19.05 -18.55 -4.73
C VAL A 41 17.87 -19.49 -5.02
N LEU A 42 18.08 -20.58 -5.76
CA LEU A 42 17.03 -21.57 -6.03
C LEU A 42 16.53 -22.25 -4.74
N GLY A 43 17.44 -22.64 -3.83
CA GLY A 43 17.06 -23.23 -2.54
C GLY A 43 16.27 -22.27 -1.64
N VAL A 44 16.68 -21.00 -1.56
CA VAL A 44 15.95 -19.96 -0.83
C VAL A 44 14.58 -19.70 -1.44
N VAL A 45 14.47 -19.57 -2.76
CA VAL A 45 13.19 -19.37 -3.46
C VAL A 45 12.24 -20.55 -3.23
N PHE A 46 12.74 -21.79 -3.26
CA PHE A 46 11.94 -22.99 -2.99
C PHE A 46 11.38 -23.01 -1.55
N LEU A 47 12.22 -22.74 -0.55
CA LEU A 47 11.78 -22.64 0.86
C LEU A 47 10.81 -21.46 1.07
N PHE A 48 11.03 -20.33 0.39
CA PHE A 48 10.15 -19.16 0.45
C PHE A 48 8.76 -19.46 -0.13
N ILE A 49 8.69 -20.19 -1.25
CA ILE A 49 7.42 -20.67 -1.83
C ILE A 49 6.69 -21.61 -0.85
N ILE A 50 7.40 -22.51 -0.17
CA ILE A 50 6.81 -23.40 0.86
C ILE A 50 6.27 -22.57 2.04
N GLY A 51 7.04 -21.60 2.55
CA GLY A 51 6.61 -20.71 3.63
C GLY A 51 5.35 -19.90 3.27
N LEU A 52 5.29 -19.35 2.05
CA LEU A 52 4.11 -18.67 1.53
C LEU A 52 2.91 -19.60 1.35
N GLY A 53 3.15 -20.86 0.94
CA GLY A 53 2.11 -21.89 0.86
C GLY A 53 1.49 -22.20 2.22
N ILE A 54 2.31 -22.37 3.27
CA ILE A 54 1.84 -22.58 4.64
C ILE A 54 1.04 -21.37 5.13
N LEU A 55 1.56 -20.13 4.95
CA LEU A 55 0.85 -18.90 5.33
C LEU A 55 -0.51 -18.75 4.64
N SER A 56 -0.60 -19.15 3.37
CA SER A 56 -1.83 -19.07 2.56
C SER A 56 -2.95 -19.99 3.07
N VAL A 57 -2.59 -21.07 3.79
CA VAL A 57 -3.52 -22.05 4.38
C VAL A 57 -3.87 -21.73 5.85
N THR A 58 -3.22 -20.74 6.45
CA THR A 58 -3.63 -20.12 7.73
C THR A 58 -4.87 -19.26 7.54
N SER A 59 -5.74 -19.14 8.56
CA SER A 59 -6.95 -18.29 8.49
C SER A 59 -6.66 -16.85 8.05
N PHE A 60 -5.56 -16.25 8.48
CA PHE A 60 -5.11 -14.93 8.03
C PHE A 60 -4.85 -14.89 6.51
N GLY A 61 -4.10 -15.85 5.96
CA GLY A 61 -3.80 -15.91 4.53
C GLY A 61 -5.03 -16.18 3.67
N SER A 62 -5.90 -17.10 4.10
CA SER A 62 -7.18 -17.37 3.43
C SER A 62 -8.08 -16.12 3.41
N ASN A 63 -8.18 -15.40 4.53
CA ASN A 63 -8.91 -14.13 4.59
C ASN A 63 -8.27 -13.04 3.71
N ALA A 64 -6.93 -12.92 3.68
CA ALA A 64 -6.26 -11.96 2.81
C ALA A 64 -6.50 -12.26 1.31
N ILE A 65 -6.46 -13.54 0.91
CA ILE A 65 -6.77 -13.98 -0.46
C ILE A 65 -8.25 -13.73 -0.80
N LYS A 66 -9.16 -13.92 0.16
CA LYS A 66 -10.58 -13.59 0.02
C LYS A 66 -10.78 -12.08 -0.17
N LEU A 67 -10.20 -11.24 0.69
CA LEU A 67 -10.25 -9.78 0.59
C LEU A 67 -9.64 -9.27 -0.73
N MET A 68 -8.57 -9.88 -1.25
CA MET A 68 -8.03 -9.56 -2.57
C MET A 68 -9.01 -9.86 -3.72
N LYS A 69 -9.83 -10.91 -3.60
CA LYS A 69 -10.88 -11.22 -4.59
C LYS A 69 -12.06 -10.26 -4.47
N GLU A 70 -12.50 -9.97 -3.25
CA GLU A 70 -13.63 -9.06 -2.97
C GLU A 70 -13.29 -7.61 -3.35
N SER A 71 -12.08 -7.14 -3.04
CA SER A 71 -11.55 -5.84 -3.50
C SER A 71 -11.57 -5.73 -5.03
N ARG A 72 -11.19 -6.78 -5.77
CA ARG A 72 -11.26 -6.79 -7.24
C ARG A 72 -12.71 -6.74 -7.78
N THR A 73 -13.71 -7.17 -7.00
CA THR A 73 -15.12 -6.96 -7.37
C THR A 73 -15.63 -5.56 -7.00
N GLU A 74 -15.18 -4.96 -5.88
CA GLU A 74 -15.54 -3.57 -5.55
C GLU A 74 -14.87 -2.56 -6.49
N ILE A 75 -13.63 -2.80 -6.94
CA ILE A 75 -12.96 -1.97 -7.96
C ILE A 75 -13.77 -1.92 -9.28
N ARG A 76 -14.56 -2.95 -9.59
CA ARG A 76 -15.49 -2.95 -10.75
C ARG A 76 -16.78 -2.17 -10.51
N ARG A 77 -17.10 -1.83 -9.26
CA ARG A 77 -18.21 -0.94 -8.88
C ARG A 77 -17.78 0.53 -8.76
N VAL A 78 -16.48 0.82 -8.86
CA VAL A 78 -15.98 2.19 -9.02
C VAL A 78 -16.39 2.70 -10.40
N VAL A 79 -17.55 3.33 -10.45
CA VAL A 79 -17.91 4.25 -11.54
C VAL A 79 -16.92 5.41 -11.48
N TRP A 80 -15.94 5.39 -12.37
CA TRP A 80 -15.00 6.49 -12.55
C TRP A 80 -15.77 7.71 -13.05
N PRO A 81 -15.51 8.91 -12.49
CA PRO A 81 -16.27 10.11 -12.81
C PRO A 81 -16.16 10.43 -14.30
N THR A 82 -17.25 10.93 -14.88
CA THR A 82 -17.22 11.32 -16.30
C THR A 82 -16.26 12.49 -16.51
N ARG A 83 -15.78 12.67 -17.74
CA ARG A 83 -14.97 13.86 -18.08
C ARG A 83 -15.72 15.15 -17.73
N ILE A 84 -17.05 15.16 -17.86
CA ILE A 84 -17.92 16.32 -17.58
C ILE A 84 -17.86 16.68 -16.09
N GLU A 85 -18.17 15.74 -15.19
CA GLU A 85 -18.06 15.93 -13.72
C GLU A 85 -16.65 16.40 -13.30
N THR A 86 -15.63 15.79 -13.89
CA THR A 86 -14.22 16.12 -13.64
C THR A 86 -13.92 17.56 -14.07
N THR A 87 -14.35 17.98 -15.27
CA THR A 87 -14.17 19.35 -15.75
C THR A 87 -15.02 20.37 -14.98
N GLN A 88 -16.22 20.02 -14.52
CA GLN A 88 -17.06 20.89 -13.72
C GLN A 88 -16.42 21.18 -12.36
N THR A 89 -15.93 20.14 -11.68
CA THR A 89 -15.22 20.29 -10.40
C THR A 89 -13.93 21.09 -10.57
N PHE A 90 -13.16 20.80 -11.63
CA PHE A 90 -11.96 21.56 -11.99
C PHE A 90 -12.27 23.04 -12.24
N LEU A 91 -13.32 23.37 -13.03
CA LEU A 91 -13.67 24.76 -13.34
C LEU A 91 -14.10 25.55 -12.11
N VAL A 92 -14.83 24.94 -11.16
CA VAL A 92 -15.22 25.58 -9.90
C VAL A 92 -13.98 25.91 -9.04
N VAL A 93 -13.03 24.98 -8.92
CA VAL A 93 -11.79 25.20 -8.17
C VAL A 93 -10.85 26.17 -8.90
N PHE A 94 -10.78 26.10 -10.23
CA PHE A 94 -9.98 27.02 -11.04
C PHE A 94 -10.50 28.46 -10.94
N ALA A 95 -11.83 28.65 -10.96
CA ALA A 95 -12.43 29.97 -10.78
C ALA A 95 -12.13 30.58 -9.41
N SER A 96 -12.16 29.79 -8.32
CA SER A 96 -11.81 30.31 -6.99
C SER A 96 -10.32 30.65 -6.87
N ILE A 97 -9.43 29.88 -7.50
CA ILE A 97 -8.00 30.22 -7.61
C ILE A 97 -7.80 31.54 -8.36
N VAL A 98 -8.45 31.74 -9.51
CA VAL A 98 -8.33 32.99 -10.30
C VAL A 98 -8.78 34.21 -9.48
N VAL A 99 -9.87 34.11 -8.72
CA VAL A 99 -10.33 35.19 -7.83
C VAL A 99 -9.31 35.49 -6.73
N LEU A 100 -8.71 34.47 -6.10
CA LEU A 100 -7.68 34.64 -5.08
C LEU A 100 -6.39 35.26 -5.64
N CYS A 101 -5.96 34.85 -6.84
CA CYS A 101 -4.81 35.44 -7.52
C CYS A 101 -5.03 36.93 -7.84
N LEU A 102 -6.21 37.31 -8.35
CA LEU A 102 -6.55 38.71 -8.61
C LEU A 102 -6.61 39.54 -7.32
N PHE A 103 -7.15 38.97 -6.23
CA PHE A 103 -7.21 39.63 -4.93
C PHE A 103 -5.81 39.89 -4.33
N PHE A 104 -4.93 38.88 -4.32
CA PHE A 104 -3.55 39.06 -3.84
C PHE A 104 -2.75 40.00 -4.73
N TRP A 105 -2.89 39.93 -6.06
CA TRP A 105 -2.23 40.87 -6.98
C TRP A 105 -2.66 42.32 -6.75
N ALA A 106 -3.95 42.56 -6.49
CA ALA A 106 -4.46 43.88 -6.11
C ALA A 106 -3.88 44.38 -4.77
N LEU A 107 -3.74 43.50 -3.77
CA LEU A 107 -3.12 43.82 -2.49
C LEU A 107 -1.62 44.12 -2.62
N GLU A 108 -0.86 43.32 -3.37
CA GLU A 108 0.57 43.56 -3.62
C GLU A 108 0.80 44.89 -4.36
N SER A 109 -0.05 45.19 -5.36
CA SER A 109 -0.02 46.47 -6.08
C SER A 109 -0.32 47.66 -5.15
N LEU A 110 -1.34 47.54 -4.29
CA LEU A 110 -1.71 48.56 -3.30
C LEU A 110 -0.61 48.78 -2.25
N LEU A 111 -0.03 47.70 -1.70
CA LEU A 111 1.09 47.77 -0.77
C LEU A 111 2.34 48.37 -1.43
N THR A 112 2.60 48.04 -2.70
CA THR A 112 3.70 48.62 -3.48
C THR A 112 3.49 50.11 -3.75
N PHE A 113 2.25 50.55 -3.96
CA PHE A 113 1.91 51.98 -4.08
C PHE A 113 2.11 52.72 -2.74
N LEU A 114 1.60 52.15 -1.64
CA LEU A 114 1.73 52.75 -0.31
C LEU A 114 3.18 52.83 0.19
N THR A 115 3.99 51.78 -0.04
CA THR A 115 5.41 51.81 0.34
C THR A 115 6.21 52.84 -0.46
N LYS A 116 5.95 52.99 -1.77
CA LYS A 116 6.53 54.07 -2.58
C LYS A 116 6.12 55.47 -2.07
N LEU A 117 4.86 55.66 -1.70
CA LEU A 117 4.37 56.92 -1.15
C LEU A 117 5.03 57.29 0.20
N VAL A 118 5.41 56.28 0.99
CA VAL A 118 6.03 56.45 2.32
C VAL A 118 7.56 56.56 2.28
N LEU A 119 8.22 55.90 1.32
CA LEU A 119 9.68 55.87 1.19
C LEU A 119 10.24 57.02 0.33
N GLY A 120 9.54 57.42 -0.74
CA GLY A 120 10.01 58.39 -1.74
C GLY A 120 10.89 57.75 -2.82
#